data_AF-A0A352TTL8-F1
#
_entry.id   AF-A0A352TTL8-F1
#
_cell.length_a   1.000
_cell.length_b   1.000
_cell.length_c   1.000
_cell.angle_alpha   90.00
_cell.angle_beta   90.00
_cell.angle_gamma   90.00
#
_symmetry.space_group_name_H-M   'P 1'
#
loop_
_entity.id
_entity.type
_entity.pdbx_description
1 polymer ?
#
loop_
_entity_poly.entity_id
_entity_poly.type
_entity_poly.pdbx_seq_one_letter_code
_entity_poly.pdbx_strand_id
1 'polypeptide(L)'
;ETETQVIKKQQIQDLFKEFSKTSLQNQRKIYVIEDAEKLNMTSANTLLKFLEEPDSKTSVGILVTDNQYALLDTIISRAHVLKIAEPTIKEKKTIFKST
;
A
#
# COMPACT_ATOMS: atom_id res chain seq x y z
N GLU A 1 -0.94 -18.16 -19.07
CA GLU A 1 -1.48 -18.09 -17.70
C GLU A 1 -0.65 -17.08 -16.93
N THR A 2 -1.25 -16.00 -16.46
CA THR A 2 -0.54 -15.01 -15.66
C THR A 2 -0.44 -15.59 -14.26
N GLU A 3 0.75 -16.01 -13.82
CA GLU A 3 0.96 -16.39 -12.42
C GLU A 3 0.52 -15.22 -11.54
N THR A 4 -0.53 -15.43 -10.73
CA THR A 4 -0.94 -14.44 -9.73
C THR A 4 0.17 -14.37 -8.69
N GLN A 5 1.05 -13.37 -8.84
CA GLN A 5 2.20 -13.21 -7.96
C GLN A 5 1.75 -12.79 -6.55
N VAL A 6 1.72 -13.75 -5.63
CA VAL A 6 1.36 -13.52 -4.22
C VAL A 6 2.45 -12.71 -3.54
N ILE A 7 2.07 -11.65 -2.82
CA ILE A 7 2.98 -10.89 -1.96
C ILE A 7 3.24 -11.73 -0.71
N LYS A 8 4.50 -12.12 -0.51
CA LYS A 8 4.91 -13.02 0.58
C LYS A 8 5.33 -12.24 1.83
N LYS A 9 5.19 -12.89 2.99
CA LYS A 9 5.57 -12.35 4.31
C LYS A 9 6.99 -11.79 4.32
N GLN A 10 7.93 -12.51 3.71
CA GLN A 10 9.34 -12.13 3.71
C GLN A 10 9.56 -10.77 3.02
N GLN A 11 8.84 -10.49 1.93
CA GLN A 11 8.94 -9.20 1.23
C GLN A 11 8.51 -8.04 2.14
N ILE A 12 7.43 -8.23 2.91
CA ILE A 12 6.98 -7.24 3.90
C ILE A 12 8.02 -7.05 5.00
N GLN A 13 8.60 -8.13 5.52
CA GLN A 13 9.63 -8.04 6.55
C GLN A 13 10.91 -7.35 6.06
N ASP A 14 11.32 -7.64 4.82
CA ASP A 14 12.51 -7.05 4.22
C ASP A 14 12.33 -5.55 3.99
N LEU A 15 11.15 -5.14 3.50
CA LEU A 15 10.75 -3.74 3.38
C LEU A 15 10.91 -3.01 4.72
N PHE A 16 10.30 -3.53 5.79
CA PHE A 16 10.38 -2.86 7.09
C PHE A 16 11.79 -2.89 7.69
N LYS A 17 12.56 -3.96 7.47
CA LYS A 17 13.96 -4.03 7.89
C LYS A 17 14.82 -2.97 7.23
N GLU A 18 14.59 -2.68 5.95
CA GLU A 18 15.25 -1.59 5.22
C GLU A 18 14.84 -0.23 5.78
N PHE A 19 13.56 -0.07 6.10
CA PHE A 19 13.04 1.14 6.74
C PHE A 19 13.70 1.36 8.11
N SER A 20 13.91 0.32 8.93
CA SER A 20 14.58 0.46 10.24
C SER A 20 16.06 0.88 10.12
N LYS A 21 16.75 0.52 9.05
CA LYS A 21 18.19 0.84 8.85
C LYS A 21 18.42 2.31 8.50
N THR A 22 17.45 2.95 7.84
CA THR A 22 17.60 4.31 7.33
C THR A 22 17.33 5.32 8.45
N SER A 23 18.31 5.48 9.35
CA SER A 23 18.32 6.52 10.39
C SER A 23 19.02 7.77 9.86
N LEU A 24 18.29 8.58 9.08
CA LEU A 24 18.53 10.02 9.03
C LEU A 24 17.37 10.64 9.79
N GLN A 25 17.61 10.87 11.08
CA GLN A 25 16.66 11.45 12.02
C GLN A 25 15.94 12.64 11.35
N ASN A 26 14.63 12.52 11.15
CA ASN A 26 13.67 13.53 10.66
C ASN A 26 13.14 13.43 9.21
N GLN A 27 13.51 12.44 8.39
CA GLN A 27 12.83 12.25 7.10
C GLN A 27 11.59 11.34 7.20
N ARG A 28 10.48 11.80 6.61
CA ARG A 28 9.27 10.98 6.45
C ARG A 28 9.57 9.82 5.49
N LYS A 29 9.18 8.61 5.86
CA LYS A 29 9.35 7.39 5.07
C LYS A 29 8.02 7.03 4.43
N ILE A 30 8.01 6.79 3.12
CA ILE A 30 6.80 6.41 2.39
C ILE A 30 7.04 5.05 1.75
N TYR A 31 6.12 4.11 1.97
CA TYR A 31 6.09 2.86 1.23
C TYR A 31 4.80 2.75 0.42
N VAL A 32 4.90 2.10 -0.74
CA VAL A 32 3.78 1.80 -1.62
C VAL A 32 3.70 0.30 -1.79
N ILE A 33 2.52 -0.27 -1.55
CA ILE A 33 2.21 -1.67 -1.86
C ILE A 33 1.21 -1.64 -3.01
N GLU A 34 1.69 -1.98 -4.20
CA GLU A 34 0.86 -2.20 -5.38
C GLU A 34 0.17 -3.56 -5.30
N ASP A 35 -1.01 -3.67 -5.93
CA ASP A 35 -1.85 -4.87 -5.93
C ASP A 35 -2.04 -5.49 -4.54
N ALA A 36 -2.42 -4.67 -3.54
CA ALA A 36 -2.51 -5.09 -2.15
C ALA A 36 -3.46 -6.28 -1.92
N GLU A 37 -4.41 -6.53 -2.82
CA GLU A 37 -5.26 -7.74 -2.83
C GLU A 37 -4.47 -9.05 -2.99
N LYS A 38 -3.22 -8.98 -3.49
CA LYS A 38 -2.33 -10.13 -3.61
C LYS A 38 -1.62 -10.47 -2.31
N LEU A 39 -1.86 -9.73 -1.22
CA LEU A 39 -1.40 -10.10 0.12
C LEU A 39 -2.13 -11.37 0.58
N ASN A 40 -1.38 -12.42 0.85
CA ASN A 40 -1.95 -13.55 1.59
C ASN A 40 -2.17 -13.18 3.06
N MET A 41 -2.99 -13.96 3.76
CA MET A 41 -3.37 -13.73 5.16
C MET A 41 -2.16 -13.54 6.09
N THR A 42 -1.09 -14.31 5.89
CA THR A 42 0.13 -14.19 6.69
C THR A 42 0.86 -12.86 6.45
N SER A 43 0.90 -12.41 5.20
CA SER A 43 1.56 -11.16 4.81
C SER A 43 0.76 -9.94 5.26
N ALA A 44 -0.56 -9.99 5.12
CA ALA A 44 -1.50 -8.98 5.62
C ALA A 44 -1.40 -8.81 7.15
N ASN A 45 -1.41 -9.92 7.91
CA ASN A 45 -1.24 -9.86 9.37
C ASN A 45 0.15 -9.38 9.79
N THR A 46 1.17 -9.66 9.00
CA THR A 46 2.52 -9.13 9.23
C THR A 46 2.53 -7.62 9.03
N LEU A 47 1.94 -7.12 7.94
CA LEU A 47 1.78 -5.68 7.68
C LEU A 47 1.01 -4.98 8.81
N LEU A 48 -0.07 -5.58 9.32
CA LEU A 48 -0.86 -5.00 10.41
C LEU A 48 -0.04 -4.73 11.67
N LYS A 49 0.88 -5.62 12.05
CA LYS A 49 1.76 -5.39 13.20
C LYS A 49 2.61 -4.13 13.03
N PHE A 50 3.09 -3.88 11.82
CA PHE A 50 3.87 -2.67 11.50
C PHE A 50 3.02 -1.40 11.39
N LEU A 51 1.75 -1.52 11.00
CA LEU A 51 0.79 -0.42 11.03
C LEU A 51 0.41 -0.03 12.47
N GLU A 52 0.41 -1.00 13.40
CA GLU A 52 0.07 -0.80 14.81
C GLU A 52 1.24 -0.28 15.67
N GLU A 53 2.47 -0.61 15.29
CA GLU A 53 3.71 -0.11 15.92
C GLU A 53 4.44 0.89 14.99
N PRO A 54 3.85 2.06 14.65
CA PRO A 54 4.59 3.07 13.93
C PRO A 54 5.64 3.63 14.89
N ASP A 55 6.92 3.39 14.61
CA ASP A 55 8.00 4.21 15.13
C ASP A 55 7.63 5.67 14.84
N SER A 56 7.24 6.34 15.92
CA SER A 56 6.21 7.37 15.90
C SER A 56 6.48 8.51 14.89
N LYS A 57 5.42 8.90 14.16
CA LYS A 57 5.26 10.17 13.43
C LYS A 57 5.97 10.34 12.08
N THR A 58 6.70 9.35 11.56
CA THR A 58 7.48 9.55 10.31
C THR A 58 7.12 8.64 9.14
N SER A 59 6.32 7.59 9.29
CA SER A 59 5.99 6.68 8.18
C SER A 59 4.59 6.91 7.59
N VAL A 60 4.46 6.80 6.26
CA VAL A 60 3.20 6.81 5.51
C VAL A 60 3.15 5.56 4.64
N GLY A 61 2.11 4.74 4.79
CA GLY A 61 1.84 3.60 3.93
C GLY A 61 0.77 3.94 2.89
N ILE A 62 1.04 3.64 1.63
CA ILE A 62 0.07 3.73 0.54
C ILE A 62 -0.19 2.31 0.04
N LEU A 63 -1.43 1.86 0.12
CA LEU A 63 -1.85 0.59 -0.44
C LEU A 63 -2.72 0.89 -1.66
N VAL A 64 -2.38 0.30 -2.79
CA VAL A 64 -3.13 0.41 -4.04
C VAL A 64 -3.79 -0.94 -4.32
N THR A 65 -5.06 -0.92 -4.68
CA THR A 65 -5.83 -2.12 -4.99
C THR A 65 -6.91 -1.81 -6.01
N ASP A 66 -7.14 -2.75 -6.93
CA ASP A 66 -8.29 -2.71 -7.84
C ASP A 66 -9.57 -3.26 -7.17
N ASN A 67 -9.44 -3.97 -6.04
CA ASN A 67 -10.55 -4.56 -5.33
C ASN A 67 -10.39 -4.44 -3.80
N GLN A 68 -10.91 -3.35 -3.24
CA GLN A 68 -10.89 -3.11 -1.79
C GLN A 68 -11.53 -4.24 -0.96
N TYR A 69 -12.48 -5.01 -1.51
CA TYR A 69 -13.17 -6.09 -0.79
C TYR A 69 -12.31 -7.36 -0.67
N ALA A 70 -11.21 -7.45 -1.42
CA ALA A 70 -10.24 -8.53 -1.28
C ALA A 70 -9.23 -8.28 -0.14
N LEU A 71 -9.19 -7.07 0.42
CA LEU A 71 -8.36 -6.75 1.57
C LEU A 71 -9.02 -7.21 2.87
N LEU A 72 -8.20 -7.47 3.90
CA LEU A 72 -8.72 -7.74 5.25
C LEU A 72 -9.41 -6.51 5.83
N ASP A 73 -10.58 -6.69 6.43
CA ASP A 73 -11.32 -5.63 7.13
C ASP A 73 -10.47 -4.92 8.21
N THR A 74 -9.53 -5.64 8.81
CA THR A 74 -8.59 -5.10 9.81
C THR A 74 -7.59 -4.11 9.22
N ILE A 75 -7.22 -4.25 7.94
CA ILE A 75 -6.42 -3.27 7.19
C ILE A 75 -7.29 -2.06 6.86
N ILE A 76 -8.49 -2.30 6.30
CA ILE A 76 -9.41 -1.24 5.89
C ILE A 76 -9.79 -0.34 7.07
N SER A 77 -10.08 -0.93 8.24
CA SER A 77 -10.43 -0.19 9.47
C SER A 77 -9.30 0.69 10.03
N ARG A 78 -8.04 0.46 9.63
CA ARG A 78 -6.87 1.25 10.04
C ARG A 78 -6.38 2.20 8.94
N ALA A 79 -6.99 2.17 7.77
CA ALA A 79 -6.58 2.96 6.61
C ALA A 79 -7.57 4.09 6.32
N HIS A 80 -7.06 5.15 5.70
CA HIS A 80 -7.92 6.16 5.07
C HIS A 80 -8.21 5.72 3.63
N VAL A 81 -9.46 5.34 3.34
CA VAL A 81 -9.86 4.84 2.02
C VAL A 81 -10.12 6.01 1.07
N LEU A 82 -9.26 6.15 0.07
CA LEU A 82 -9.43 7.10 -1.04
C LEU A 82 -9.86 6.34 -2.29
N LYS A 83 -11.11 6.57 -2.73
CA LYS A 83 -11.60 6.01 -3.99
C LYS A 83 -11.23 6.94 -5.14
N ILE A 84 -10.41 6.44 -6.05
CA ILE A 84 -10.11 7.14 -7.29
C ILE A 84 -11.27 6.89 -8.26
N ALA A 85 -12.06 7.93 -8.50
CA ALA A 85 -13.13 7.87 -9.49
C ALA A 85 -12.55 7.90 -10.89
N GLU A 86 -13.19 7.18 -11.83
CA GLU A 86 -12.84 7.36 -13.23
C GLU A 86 -13.07 8.81 -13.65
N PRO A 87 -12.11 9.41 -14.39
CA PRO A 87 -12.30 10.75 -14.92
C PRO A 87 -13.48 10.77 -15.89
N THR A 88 -14.23 11.86 -15.87
CA THR A 88 -15.34 12.08 -16.81
C THR A 88 -14.82 12.13 -18.26
N ILE A 89 -15.71 11.89 -19.23
CA ILE A 89 -15.36 11.97 -20.67
C ILE A 89 -14.73 13.34 -21.02
N LYS A 90 -15.17 14.41 -20.35
CA LYS A 90 -14.64 15.77 -20.54
C LYS A 90 -13.19 15.88 -20.03
N GLU A 91 -12.89 15.34 -18.86
CA GLU A 91 -11.55 15.32 -18.27
C GLU A 91 -10.61 14.41 -19.05
N LYS A 92 -11.07 13.23 -19.47
CA LYS A 92 -10.32 12.31 -20.36
C LYS A 92 -9.87 13.06 -21.62
N LYS A 93 -10.77 13.79 -22.30
CA LYS A 93 -10.40 14.58 -23.49
C LYS A 93 -9.37 15.66 -23.23
N THR A 94 -9.30 16.23 -22.03
CA THR A 94 -8.28 17.24 -21.69
C THR A 94 -6.93 16.60 -21.40
N ILE A 95 -6.93 15.50 -20.63
CA ILE A 95 -5.71 14.77 -20.25
C ILE A 95 -5.01 14.19 -21.48
N PHE A 96 -5.75 13.53 -22.38
CA PHE A 96 -5.18 12.87 -23.57
C PHE A 96 -4.93 13.80 -24.77
N LYS A 97 -5.28 15.08 -24.68
CA LYS A 97 -4.95 16.08 -25.73
C LYS A 97 -3.65 16.84 -25.45
N SER A 98 -3.09 16.68 -24.26
CA SER A 98 -1.86 17.37 -23.83
C SER A 98 -0.59 16.51 -24.04
N THR A 99 -0.73 15.32 -24.61
CA THR A 99 0.36 14.38 -24.94
C THR A 99 0.35 14.12 -26.43
#